data_AF-A0A2G1YTX8-F1
#
_entry.id   AF-A0A2G1YTX8-F1
#
_cell.length_a   1.000
_cell.length_b   1.000
_cell.length_c   1.000
_cell.angle_alpha   90.00
_cell.angle_beta   90.00
_cell.angle_gamma   90.00
#
_symmetry.space_group_name_H-M   'P 1'
#
loop_
_entity.id
_entity.type
_entity.pdbx_description
1 polymer ?
#
loop_
_entity_poly.entity_id
_entity_poly.type
_entity_poly.pdbx_seq_one_letter_code
_entity_poly.pdbx_strand_id
1 'polypeptide(L)'
;MFTIAKTEATRGIWSKTQQRPSGPSRDMVMVDVIAAGICGTDHHIYNWDSWSAGRVKTPMVIGHEFVGAISAVGEGVTGYAIGDRVSAECHVACGKCHFCRTGN
;
A
#
# COMPACT_ATOMS: atom_id res chain seq x y z
N MET A 1 6.79 13.48 3.93
CA MET A 1 5.46 12.97 4.26
C MET A 1 5.53 12.14 5.53
N PHE A 2 4.49 12.24 6.36
CA PHE A 2 4.31 11.41 7.55
C PHE A 2 3.89 10.00 7.14
N THR A 3 4.46 8.97 7.75
CA THR A 3 4.14 7.55 7.51
C THR A 3 4.09 6.79 8.82
N ILE A 4 3.33 5.71 8.85
CA ILE A 4 3.40 4.69 9.90
C ILE A 4 4.10 3.47 9.32
N ALA A 5 5.15 2.99 9.98
CA ALA A 5 6.01 1.94 9.46
C ALA A 5 6.36 0.89 10.52
N LYS A 6 6.53 -0.35 10.06
CA LYS A 6 7.22 -1.40 10.78
C LYS A 6 8.71 -1.25 10.55
N THR A 7 9.41 -0.63 11.49
CA THR A 7 10.83 -0.29 11.33
C THR A 7 11.75 -1.37 11.88
N GLU A 8 11.27 -2.13 12.86
CA GLU A 8 12.00 -3.16 13.57
C GLU A 8 11.19 -4.45 13.65
N ALA A 9 11.89 -5.59 13.69
CA ALA A 9 11.31 -6.93 13.80
C ALA A 9 10.93 -7.27 15.26
N THR A 10 10.09 -6.42 15.86
CA THR A 10 9.60 -6.55 17.24
C THR A 10 8.19 -5.99 17.36
N ARG A 11 7.48 -6.19 18.47
CA ARG A 11 6.15 -5.60 18.70
C ARG A 11 6.20 -4.06 18.62
N GLY A 12 5.19 -3.46 18.00
CA GLY A 12 5.05 -2.01 17.81
C GLY A 12 5.06 -1.58 16.34
N ILE A 13 4.74 -0.30 16.13
CA ILE A 13 4.82 0.43 14.85
C ILE A 13 5.24 1.86 15.17
N TRP A 14 5.92 2.53 14.24
CA TRP A 14 6.53 3.83 14.49
C TRP A 14 6.14 4.84 13.42
N SER A 15 5.86 6.06 13.85
CA SER A 15 5.73 7.19 12.94
C SER A 15 7.09 7.62 12.43
N LYS A 16 7.18 7.90 11.12
CA LYS A 16 8.35 8.49 10.49
C LYS A 16 7.94 9.65 9.60
N THR A 17 8.81 10.64 9.50
CA THR A 17 8.76 11.62 8.42
C THR A 17 9.81 11.24 7.41
N GLN A 18 9.41 10.96 6.17
CA GLN A 18 10.31 10.55 5.09
C GLN A 18 10.02 11.32 3.81
N GLN A 19 10.94 11.30 2.85
CA GLN A 19 10.75 11.98 1.57
C GLN A 19 9.52 11.40 0.84
N ARG A 20 8.71 12.29 0.24
CA ARG A 20 7.64 11.87 -0.68
C ARG A 20 8.31 11.28 -1.93
N PRO A 21 7.80 10.18 -2.51
CA PRO A 21 8.32 9.69 -3.79
C PRO A 21 8.23 10.80 -4.85
N SER A 22 9.19 10.87 -5.77
CA SER A 22 9.26 11.94 -6.78
C SER A 22 8.12 11.90 -7.79
N GLY A 23 7.49 10.73 -7.98
CA GLY A 23 6.38 10.51 -8.90
C GLY A 23 6.08 9.01 -9.00
N PRO A 24 4.95 8.64 -9.62
CA PRO A 24 4.68 7.24 -9.93
C PRO A 24 5.60 6.74 -11.05
N SER A 25 5.88 5.43 -11.04
CA SER A 25 6.52 4.76 -12.17
C SER A 25 5.53 4.57 -13.33
N ARG A 26 6.00 4.05 -14.47
CA ARG A 26 5.14 3.60 -15.57
C ARG A 26 4.04 2.66 -15.04
N ASP A 27 2.84 2.79 -15.57
CA ASP A 27 1.64 2.02 -15.23
C ASP A 27 1.17 2.17 -13.77
N MET A 28 1.63 3.21 -13.07
CA MET A 28 1.22 3.51 -11.69
C MET A 28 0.64 4.92 -11.56
N VAL A 29 -0.18 5.10 -10.52
CA VAL A 29 -0.64 6.41 -10.07
C VAL A 29 -0.07 6.69 -8.69
N MET A 30 0.11 7.96 -8.36
CA MET A 30 0.37 8.38 -6.99
C MET A 30 -0.93 8.87 -6.37
N VAL A 31 -1.23 8.37 -5.17
CA VAL A 31 -2.44 8.73 -4.43
C VAL A 31 -2.04 9.47 -3.16
N ASP A 32 -2.61 10.66 -2.98
CA ASP A 32 -2.57 11.36 -1.69
C ASP A 32 -3.70 10.80 -0.80
N VAL A 33 -3.30 10.04 0.22
CA VAL A 33 -4.21 9.36 1.15
C VAL A 33 -4.92 10.38 2.04
N ILE A 34 -6.25 10.31 2.08
CA ILE A 34 -7.12 11.22 2.86
C ILE A 34 -7.55 10.54 4.17
N ALA A 35 -7.88 9.25 4.11
CA ALA A 35 -8.22 8.46 5.28
C ALA A 35 -7.75 7.00 5.10
N ALA A 36 -7.43 6.35 6.20
CA ALA A 36 -7.02 4.95 6.24
C ALA A 36 -7.78 4.18 7.33
N GLY A 37 -8.11 2.92 7.05
CA GLY A 37 -8.65 1.95 8.00
C GLY A 37 -7.55 1.18 8.71
N ILE A 38 -7.94 0.42 9.73
CA ILE A 38 -7.07 -0.52 10.45
C ILE A 38 -7.73 -1.89 10.38
N CYS A 39 -7.02 -2.84 9.77
CA CYS A 39 -7.46 -4.21 9.59
C CYS A 39 -6.94 -5.13 10.70
N GLY A 40 -7.49 -6.33 10.81
CA GLY A 40 -6.93 -7.41 11.63
C GLY A 40 -5.48 -7.75 11.24
N THR A 41 -5.14 -7.64 9.95
CA THR A 41 -3.76 -7.80 9.48
C THR A 41 -2.81 -6.78 10.09
N ASP A 42 -3.23 -5.52 10.26
CA ASP A 42 -2.39 -4.50 10.89
C ASP A 42 -2.17 -4.80 12.38
N HIS A 43 -3.14 -5.43 13.05
CA HIS A 43 -3.00 -5.91 14.42
C HIS A 43 -1.98 -7.06 14.54
N HIS A 44 -1.98 -8.01 13.60
CA HIS A 44 -0.92 -9.03 13.52
C HIS A 44 0.46 -8.37 13.38
N ILE A 45 0.59 -7.45 12.43
CA ILE A 45 1.83 -6.71 12.17
C ILE A 45 2.29 -5.95 13.42
N TYR A 46 1.38 -5.25 14.10
CA TYR A 46 1.68 -4.54 15.34
C TYR A 46 2.22 -5.48 16.42
N ASN A 47 1.54 -6.62 16.65
CA ASN A 47 1.97 -7.57 17.68
C ASN A 47 3.25 -8.33 17.34
N TRP A 48 3.63 -8.37 16.05
CA TRP A 48 4.78 -9.12 15.57
C TRP A 48 4.71 -10.61 15.90
N ASP A 49 3.57 -11.22 15.63
CA ASP A 49 3.37 -12.66 15.78
C ASP A 49 4.11 -13.48 14.71
N SER A 50 4.00 -14.81 14.80
CA SER A 50 4.67 -15.74 13.89
C SER A 50 4.27 -15.55 12.42
N TRP A 51 3.01 -15.19 12.15
CA TRP A 51 2.55 -14.88 10.80
C TRP A 51 3.28 -13.64 10.26
N SER A 52 3.34 -12.57 11.06
CA SER A 52 3.98 -11.31 10.68
C SER A 52 5.48 -11.48 10.51
N ALA A 53 6.14 -12.16 11.45
CA ALA A 53 7.57 -12.43 11.40
C ALA A 53 7.97 -13.29 10.17
N GLY A 54 7.07 -14.16 9.71
CA GLY A 54 7.27 -14.96 8.50
C GLY A 54 6.95 -14.25 7.18
N ARG A 55 6.21 -13.12 7.21
CA ARG A 55 5.67 -12.47 6.00
C ARG A 55 6.19 -11.06 5.76
N VAL A 56 6.38 -10.26 6.81
CA VAL A 56 6.72 -8.84 6.72
C VAL A 56 8.24 -8.67 6.71
N LYS A 57 8.75 -7.86 5.78
CA LYS A 57 10.17 -7.50 5.70
C LYS A 57 10.37 -6.08 6.20
N THR A 58 11.10 -5.90 7.29
CA THR A 58 11.38 -4.57 7.85
C THR A 58 12.62 -3.94 7.20
N PRO A 59 12.65 -2.61 6.96
CA PRO A 59 11.61 -1.63 7.24
C PRO A 59 10.51 -1.56 6.16
N MET A 60 9.26 -1.37 6.56
CA MET A 60 8.11 -1.30 5.65
C MET A 60 7.06 -0.29 6.12
N VAL A 61 6.58 0.59 5.22
CA VAL A 61 5.35 1.38 5.45
C VAL A 61 4.17 0.43 5.32
N ILE A 62 3.26 0.47 6.30
CA ILE A 62 2.13 -0.48 6.41
C ILE A 62 0.79 0.22 6.19
N GLY A 63 -0.29 -0.57 6.19
CA GLY A 63 -1.65 -0.11 5.90
C GLY A 63 -2.04 -0.38 4.45
N HIS A 64 -3.23 -0.94 4.27
CA HIS A 64 -3.75 -1.36 2.95
C HIS A 64 -5.23 -1.05 2.77
N GLU A 65 -5.89 -0.47 3.78
CA GLU A 65 -7.25 0.04 3.68
C GLU A 65 -7.19 1.57 3.62
N PHE A 66 -7.46 2.17 2.47
CA PHE A 66 -7.40 3.63 2.34
C PHE A 66 -8.34 4.18 1.28
N VAL A 67 -8.62 5.48 1.38
CA VAL A 67 -9.21 6.29 0.32
C VAL A 67 -8.38 7.56 0.14
N GLY A 68 -8.19 7.97 -1.10
CA GLY A 68 -7.42 9.16 -1.44
C GLY A 68 -7.80 9.76 -2.78
N ALA A 69 -7.02 10.73 -3.21
CA ALA A 69 -7.14 11.35 -4.52
C ALA A 69 -5.87 11.15 -5.34
N ILE A 70 -6.00 10.88 -6.63
CA ILE A 70 -4.84 10.77 -7.52
C ILE A 70 -4.15 12.13 -7.62
N SER A 71 -2.88 12.20 -7.24
CA SER A 71 -2.07 13.41 -7.25
C SER A 71 -1.13 13.50 -8.47
N ALA A 72 -0.78 12.34 -9.05
CA ALA A 72 0.05 12.25 -10.24
C ALA A 72 -0.23 10.92 -10.97
N VAL A 73 -0.05 10.94 -12.30
CA VAL A 73 -0.29 9.80 -13.18
C VAL A 73 1.01 9.46 -13.90
N GLY A 74 1.41 8.19 -13.88
CA GLY A 74 2.59 7.69 -14.56
C GLY A 74 2.35 7.46 -16.06
N GLU A 75 3.43 7.32 -16.81
CA GLU A 75 3.35 6.98 -18.24
C GLU A 75 2.58 5.66 -18.45
N GLY A 76 1.76 5.58 -19.49
CA GLY A 76 1.02 4.36 -19.85
C GLY A 76 -0.31 4.15 -19.11
N VAL A 77 -0.56 4.90 -18.03
CA VAL A 77 -1.85 4.84 -17.33
C VAL A 77 -2.94 5.46 -18.20
N THR A 78 -4.04 4.72 -18.36
CA THR A 78 -5.25 5.16 -19.05
C THR A 78 -6.47 4.96 -18.15
N GLY A 79 -7.52 5.75 -18.36
CA GLY A 79 -8.78 5.62 -17.59
C GLY A 79 -8.77 6.23 -16.19
N TYR A 80 -7.68 6.89 -15.78
CA TYR A 80 -7.54 7.58 -14.50
C TYR A 80 -6.97 8.98 -14.70
N ALA A 81 -7.43 9.95 -13.91
CA ALA A 81 -7.02 11.33 -13.96
C ALA A 81 -6.62 11.87 -12.58
N ILE A 82 -5.78 12.92 -12.58
CA ILE A 82 -5.48 13.67 -11.36
C ILE A 82 -6.78 14.25 -10.78
N GLY A 83 -6.99 14.07 -9.49
CA GLY A 83 -8.19 14.48 -8.76
C GLY A 83 -9.23 13.37 -8.57
N ASP A 84 -9.12 12.24 -9.28
CA ASP A 84 -10.03 11.11 -9.10
C ASP A 84 -9.93 10.56 -7.68
N ARG A 85 -11.10 10.35 -7.05
CA ARG A 85 -11.20 9.70 -5.74
C ARG A 85 -11.14 8.19 -5.91
N VAL A 86 -10.16 7.56 -5.28
CA VAL A 86 -9.88 6.15 -5.44
C VAL A 86 -9.69 5.43 -4.11
N SER A 87 -10.05 4.15 -4.10
CA SER A 87 -9.56 3.13 -3.17
C SER A 87 -8.67 2.16 -3.95
N ALA A 88 -8.03 1.20 -3.28
CA ALA A 88 -7.18 0.21 -3.93
C ALA A 88 -7.47 -1.22 -3.44
N GLU A 89 -7.38 -2.17 -4.35
CA GLU A 89 -7.26 -3.60 -4.03
C GLU A 89 -5.84 -3.88 -3.52
N CYS A 90 -5.71 -4.58 -2.40
CA CYS A 90 -4.41 -4.86 -1.79
C CYS A 90 -3.68 -6.03 -2.47
N HIS A 91 -4.41 -6.90 -3.19
CA HIS A 91 -3.84 -7.98 -3.97
C HIS A 91 -3.51 -7.54 -5.40
N VAL A 92 -2.22 -7.37 -5.68
CA VAL A 92 -1.75 -7.14 -7.06
C VAL A 92 -1.68 -8.48 -7.80
N ALA A 93 -2.71 -8.78 -8.59
CA ALA A 93 -2.81 -10.00 -9.38
C ALA A 93 -1.78 -10.02 -10.53
N CYS A 94 -1.31 -11.22 -10.92
CA CYS A 94 -0.31 -11.34 -12.00
C CYS A 94 -0.89 -11.25 -13.41
N GLY A 95 -2.21 -11.30 -13.56
CA GLY A 95 -2.93 -11.21 -14.84
C GLY A 95 -2.76 -12.39 -15.81
N LYS A 96 -1.90 -13.38 -15.49
CA LYS A 96 -1.50 -14.43 -16.44
C LYS A 96 -1.63 -15.87 -15.95
N CYS A 97 -1.82 -16.10 -14.66
CA CYS A 97 -1.96 -17.46 -14.11
C CYS A 97 -3.34 -18.05 -14.41
N HIS A 98 -3.53 -19.34 -14.12
CA HIS A 98 -4.82 -20.01 -14.27
C HIS A 98 -5.95 -19.24 -13.57
N PHE A 99 -5.74 -18.85 -12.31
CA PHE A 99 -6.74 -18.12 -11.53
C PHE A 99 -7.14 -16.80 -12.20
N CYS A 100 -6.16 -15.95 -12.57
CA CYS A 100 -6.45 -14.69 -13.27
C CYS A 100 -7.20 -14.91 -14.60
N ARG A 101 -6.82 -15.95 -15.37
CA ARG A 101 -7.49 -16.28 -16.64
C ARG A 101 -8.92 -16.82 -16.45
N THR A 102 -9.24 -17.28 -15.25
CA THR A 102 -10.59 -17.73 -14.85
C THR A 102 -11.35 -16.70 -14.01
N GLY A 103 -10.79 -15.52 -13.77
CA GLY A 103 -11.42 -14.49 -12.93
C GLY A 103 -11.34 -14.74 -11.42
N ASN A 104 -10.38 -15.56 -10.98
CA ASN A 104 -10.10 -15.86 -9.56
C ASN A 104 -8.78 -15.22 -9.10
#